data_AF-A0A1E9IJF5-F1
#
_entry.id   AF-A0A1E9IJF5-F1
#
_cell.length_a   1.000
_cell.length_b   1.000
_cell.length_c   1.000
_cell.angle_alpha   90.00
_cell.angle_beta   90.00
_cell.angle_gamma   90.00
#
_symmetry.space_group_name_H-M   'P 1'
#
loop_
_entity.id
_entity.type
_entity.pdbx_description
1 polymer ?
#
loop_
_entity_poly.entity_id
_entity_poly.type
_entity_poly.pdbx_seq_one_letter_code
_entity_poly.pdbx_strand_id
1 'polypeptide(L)'
;MAKIICPNKEYTGVSASVSFCNGVGETEDIRLIKWFEDHGYTVVNNEKVVEKAAIDEKEKEEVTAEETATEKEMYTKKALEGMAALDIDELAAREGVDISNCKNKNEKIEKILEYQKVKEEK
;
A
#
# COMPACT_ATOMS: atom_id res chain seq x y z
N MET A 1 -12.01 5.35 -18.42
CA MET A 1 -12.00 6.08 -17.13
C MET A 1 -10.59 6.03 -16.57
N ALA A 2 -10.03 7.18 -16.21
CA ALA A 2 -8.69 7.28 -15.62
C ALA A 2 -8.79 7.79 -14.18
N LYS A 3 -7.91 7.27 -13.33
CA LYS A 3 -7.76 7.70 -11.95
C LYS A 3 -6.61 8.69 -11.85
N ILE A 4 -6.87 9.87 -11.32
CA ILE A 4 -5.88 10.92 -11.07
C ILE A 4 -5.49 10.85 -9.60
N ILE A 5 -4.22 10.57 -9.33
CA ILE A 5 -3.65 10.54 -7.99
C ILE A 5 -2.90 11.85 -7.80
N CYS A 6 -3.35 12.65 -6.85
CA CYS A 6 -2.68 13.90 -6.51
C CYS A 6 -1.47 13.63 -5.59
N PRO A 7 -0.48 14.54 -5.59
CA PRO A 7 0.70 14.39 -4.74
C PRO A 7 0.36 14.44 -3.25
N ASN A 8 -0.71 15.16 -2.87
CA ASN A 8 -1.19 15.20 -1.49
C ASN A 8 -2.30 14.16 -1.26
N LYS A 9 -1.92 12.97 -0.81
CA LYS A 9 -2.82 11.82 -0.62
C LYS A 9 -4.00 12.06 0.35
N GLU A 10 -4.03 13.17 1.09
CA GLU A 10 -5.15 13.53 1.99
C GLU A 10 -6.08 14.59 1.36
N TYR A 11 -5.78 15.06 0.15
CA TYR A 11 -6.57 16.10 -0.51
C TYR A 11 -7.98 15.60 -0.83
N THR A 12 -8.97 16.24 -0.21
CA THR A 12 -10.38 16.00 -0.48
C THR A 12 -11.01 17.33 -0.88
N GLY A 13 -11.50 17.40 -2.12
CA GLY A 13 -11.96 18.65 -2.71
C GLY A 13 -12.20 18.53 -4.21
N VAL A 14 -12.51 19.64 -4.87
CA VAL A 14 -12.71 19.66 -6.33
C VAL A 14 -11.55 20.40 -6.97
N SER A 15 -10.85 19.77 -7.91
CA SER A 15 -9.79 20.40 -8.70
C SER A 15 -10.09 20.24 -10.18
N ALA A 16 -10.04 21.34 -10.94
CA ALA A 16 -10.35 21.37 -12.37
C ALA A 16 -11.68 20.64 -12.73
N SER A 17 -12.73 20.85 -11.94
CA SER A 17 -14.05 20.19 -12.08
C SER A 17 -14.05 18.66 -11.84
N VAL A 18 -12.95 18.10 -11.36
CA VAL A 18 -12.82 16.71 -10.93
C VAL A 18 -12.87 16.65 -9.41
N SER A 19 -13.74 15.81 -8.87
CA SER A 19 -13.81 15.55 -7.43
C SER A 19 -12.68 14.60 -7.02
N PHE A 20 -11.96 14.98 -5.97
CA PHE A 20 -10.92 14.18 -5.33
C PHE A 20 -11.38 13.75 -3.95
N CYS A 21 -11.15 12.49 -3.63
CA CYS A 21 -11.37 11.88 -2.32
C CYS A 21 -10.09 11.16 -1.90
N ASN A 22 -9.51 11.53 -0.75
CA ASN A 22 -8.22 10.98 -0.28
C ASN A 22 -7.14 10.98 -1.38
N GLY A 23 -7.04 12.12 -2.05
CA GLY A 23 -6.09 12.35 -3.12
C GLY A 23 -6.31 11.57 -4.42
N VAL A 24 -7.42 10.83 -4.55
CA VAL A 24 -7.80 10.13 -5.79
C VAL A 24 -9.01 10.80 -6.41
N GLY A 25 -8.87 11.25 -7.65
CA GLY A 25 -9.96 11.72 -8.49
C GLY A 25 -10.19 10.77 -9.67
N GLU A 26 -11.39 10.76 -10.21
CA GLU A 26 -11.74 9.95 -11.37
C GLU A 26 -12.25 10.86 -12.49
N THR A 27 -11.71 10.69 -13.69
CA THR A 27 -12.11 11.48 -14.86
C THR A 27 -12.09 10.63 -16.12
N GLU A 28 -12.99 10.96 -17.05
CA GLU A 28 -13.03 10.39 -18.40
C GLU A 28 -12.54 11.37 -19.47
N ASP A 29 -12.31 12.63 -19.09
CA ASP A 29 -11.87 13.69 -19.98
C ASP A 29 -10.36 13.60 -20.25
N ILE A 30 -10.00 13.21 -21.48
CA ILE A 30 -8.62 13.11 -21.95
C ILE A 30 -7.85 14.44 -21.80
N ARG A 31 -8.53 15.57 -21.95
CA ARG A 31 -7.93 16.90 -21.78
C ARG A 31 -7.50 17.16 -20.34
N LEU A 32 -8.31 16.72 -19.37
CA LEU A 32 -8.02 16.85 -17.95
C LEU A 32 -6.91 15.90 -17.53
N ILE A 33 -6.96 14.65 -17.99
CA ILE A 33 -5.90 13.64 -17.77
C ILE A 33 -4.52 14.19 -18.13
N LYS A 34 -4.37 14.72 -19.34
CA LYS A 34 -3.10 15.27 -19.81
C LYS A 34 -2.64 16.50 -19.02
N TRP A 35 -3.59 17.35 -18.61
CA TRP A 35 -3.29 18.51 -17.76
C TRP A 35 -2.74 18.06 -16.41
N PHE A 36 -3.35 17.04 -15.81
CA PHE A 36 -2.91 16.47 -14.54
C PHE A 36 -1.52 15.82 -14.66
N GLU A 37 -1.25 15.06 -15.74
CA GLU A 37 0.09 14.50 -16.00
C GLU A 37 1.17 15.59 -16.08
N ASP A 38 0.90 16.68 -16.80
CA ASP A 38 1.83 17.82 -16.95
C ASP A 38 2.03 18.60 -15.64
N HIS A 39 0.99 18.67 -14.81
CA HIS A 39 1.00 19.36 -13.51
C HIS A 39 1.56 18.52 -12.34
N GLY A 40 2.10 17.32 -12.61
CA GLY A 40 2.73 16.48 -11.59
C GLY A 40 1.77 15.59 -10.80
N TYR A 41 0.58 15.32 -11.35
CA TYR A 41 -0.33 14.30 -10.83
C TYR A 41 -0.04 12.96 -11.51
N THR A 42 -0.22 11.88 -10.78
CA THR A 42 -0.03 10.52 -11.30
C THR A 42 -1.34 10.01 -11.89
N VAL A 43 -1.36 9.70 -13.19
CA VAL A 43 -2.59 9.21 -13.85
C VAL A 43 -2.52 7.70 -14.11
N VAL A 44 -3.51 6.97 -13.62
CA VAL A 44 -3.67 5.53 -13.80
C VAL A 44 -4.88 5.28 -14.70
N ASN A 45 -4.63 4.99 -15.98
CA ASN A 45 -5.68 4.61 -16.93
C ASN A 45 -5.87 3.09 -16.92
N ASN A 46 -7.09 2.61 -16.66
CA ASN A 46 -7.39 1.17 -16.60
C ASN A 46 -7.51 0.50 -17.99
N GLU A 47 -7.31 1.28 -19.06
CA GLU A 47 -7.24 0.79 -20.43
C GLU A 47 -5.78 0.85 -20.93
N LYS A 48 -5.08 -0.29 -20.79
CA LYS A 48 -3.78 -0.67 -21.40
C LYS A 48 -2.76 0.45 -21.71
N VAL A 49 -1.67 0.41 -20.94
CA VAL A 49 -0.24 0.52 -21.37
C VAL A 49 0.05 1.39 -22.59
N VAL A 50 0.52 2.62 -22.36
CA VAL A 50 1.44 3.37 -23.23
C VAL A 50 2.33 4.20 -22.27
N GLU A 51 3.41 3.64 -21.74
CA GLU A 51 4.79 3.72 -22.25
C GLU A 51 5.31 5.13 -22.58
N LYS A 52 6.47 5.45 -21.96
CA LYS A 52 7.34 6.64 -22.03
C LYS A 52 7.00 7.79 -21.07
N ALA A 53 7.91 8.32 -20.27
CA ALA A 53 9.34 8.08 -20.02
C ALA A 53 9.67 8.93 -18.77
N ALA A 54 10.31 8.39 -17.73
CA ALA A 54 11.75 8.54 -17.45
C ALA A 54 12.17 10.02 -17.32
N ILE A 55 12.86 10.54 -16.31
CA ILE A 55 13.74 10.04 -15.23
C ILE A 55 14.20 11.33 -14.51
N ASP A 56 14.36 11.34 -13.17
CA ASP A 56 15.62 11.75 -12.52
C ASP A 56 15.58 11.48 -11.01
N GLU A 57 16.73 11.15 -10.47
CA GLU A 57 16.98 10.30 -9.32
C GLU A 57 17.04 11.08 -8.00
N LYS A 58 16.29 10.66 -6.96
CA LYS A 58 16.81 10.64 -5.58
C LYS A 58 15.92 9.91 -4.58
N GLU A 59 16.60 9.15 -3.73
CA GLU A 59 16.17 8.66 -2.41
C GLU A 59 15.02 7.65 -2.39
N LYS A 60 15.34 6.38 -2.12
CA LYS A 60 15.56 5.81 -0.77
C LYS A 60 14.22 5.37 -0.20
N GLU A 61 14.11 4.04 -0.11
CA GLU A 61 13.55 3.34 1.06
C GLU A 61 12.15 3.76 1.48
N GLU A 62 11.19 2.89 1.17
CA GLU A 62 10.03 2.62 2.00
C GLU A 62 9.06 3.82 2.12
N VAL A 63 7.77 3.65 1.90
CA VAL A 63 6.84 3.43 3.01
C VAL A 63 5.49 3.18 2.34
N THR A 64 5.09 1.92 2.46
CA THR A 64 3.73 1.44 2.67
C THR A 64 2.63 2.05 1.80
N ALA A 65 2.18 1.19 0.89
CA ALA A 65 0.76 0.97 0.68
C ALA A 65 0.04 0.80 2.03
N GLU A 66 -0.45 1.90 2.59
CA GLU A 66 -1.61 1.92 3.46
C GLU A 66 -2.79 2.01 2.48
N GLU A 67 -3.27 0.89 1.93
CA GLU A 67 -4.10 -0.09 2.64
C GLU A 67 -5.04 0.61 3.61
N THR A 68 -6.13 1.14 3.03
CA THR A 68 -7.48 0.88 3.50
C THR A 68 -7.54 0.34 4.93
N ALA A 69 -7.53 1.27 5.89
CA ALA A 69 -7.95 1.02 7.25
C ALA A 69 -9.43 0.62 7.24
N THR A 70 -9.65 -0.69 7.09
CA THR A 70 -10.89 -1.37 7.48
C THR A 70 -10.49 -2.61 8.28
N GLU A 71 -10.20 -2.36 9.55
CA GLU A 71 -10.81 -3.06 10.69
C GLU A 71 -10.80 -4.60 10.66
N LYS A 72 -9.65 -5.17 11.04
CA LYS A 72 -9.43 -6.26 12.02
C LYS A 72 -8.11 -6.96 11.65
N GLU A 73 -7.08 -6.68 12.43
CA GLU A 73 -5.74 -7.27 12.33
C GLU A 73 -5.83 -8.80 12.53
N MET A 74 -6.12 -9.53 11.45
CA MET A 74 -5.88 -10.95 11.32
C MET A 74 -4.80 -11.13 10.24
N TYR A 75 -3.59 -11.51 10.65
CA TYR A 75 -2.55 -11.84 9.69
C TYR A 75 -2.93 -13.17 9.07
N THR A 76 -2.79 -13.31 7.76
CA THR A 76 -3.01 -14.59 7.10
C THR A 76 -1.67 -15.23 6.78
N LYS A 77 -1.59 -16.56 6.86
CA LYS A 77 -0.38 -17.32 6.49
C LYS A 77 0.14 -16.90 5.12
N LYS A 78 -0.76 -16.77 4.15
CA LYS A 78 -0.42 -16.37 2.77
C LYS A 78 0.13 -14.95 2.66
N ALA A 79 -0.37 -14.00 3.48
CA ALA A 79 0.15 -12.63 3.52
C ALA A 79 1.56 -12.60 4.13
N LEU A 80 1.76 -13.30 5.25
CA LEU A 80 3.06 -13.38 5.92
C LEU A 80 4.09 -14.16 5.07
N GLU A 81 3.66 -15.17 4.31
CA GLU A 81 4.53 -15.89 3.36
C GLU A 81 5.06 -14.96 2.26
N GLY A 82 4.31 -13.91 1.90
CA GLY A 82 4.70 -12.88 0.92
C GLY A 82 5.58 -11.76 1.49
N MET A 83 5.56 -11.50 2.80
CA MET A 83 6.37 -10.44 3.44
C MET A 83 7.87 -10.78 3.44
N ALA A 84 8.74 -9.78 3.55
CA ALA A 84 10.16 -10.08 3.73
C ALA A 84 10.40 -10.74 5.10
N ALA A 85 11.51 -11.48 5.23
CA ALA A 85 11.86 -12.09 6.51
C ALA A 85 12.13 -11.05 7.61
N LEU A 86 12.50 -9.82 7.23
CA LEU A 86 12.73 -8.68 8.11
C LEU A 86 11.41 -8.17 8.71
N ASP A 87 10.39 -7.94 7.87
CA ASP A 87 9.04 -7.54 8.33
C ASP A 87 8.43 -8.53 9.31
N ILE A 88 8.67 -9.83 9.10
CA ILE A 88 8.15 -10.87 10.00
C ILE A 88 8.84 -10.82 11.37
N ASP A 89 10.12 -10.47 11.40
CA ASP A 89 10.87 -10.32 12.65
C ASP A 89 10.39 -9.09 13.42
N GLU A 90 10.17 -7.99 12.71
CA GLU A 90 9.62 -6.75 13.27
C GLU A 90 8.19 -6.96 13.80
N LEU A 91 7.35 -7.68 13.05
CA LEU A 91 5.99 -8.01 13.47
C LEU A 91 5.97 -8.89 14.72
N ALA A 92 6.86 -9.89 14.79
CA ALA A 92 7.02 -10.69 16.00
C ALA A 92 7.46 -9.85 17.20
N ALA A 93 8.42 -8.92 17.00
CA ALA A 93 8.86 -8.01 18.05
C ALA A 93 7.75 -7.08 18.53
N ARG A 94 6.93 -6.55 17.61
CA ARG A 94 5.77 -5.70 17.91
C ARG A 94 4.70 -6.45 18.71
N GLU A 95 4.39 -7.68 18.33
CA GLU A 95 3.43 -8.53 19.04
C GLU A 95 4.02 -9.19 20.30
N GLY A 96 5.33 -9.05 20.54
CA GLY A 96 6.02 -9.66 21.67
C GLY A 96 6.16 -11.19 21.57
N VAL A 97 6.16 -11.72 20.34
CA VAL A 97 6.31 -13.16 20.06
C VAL A 97 7.78 -13.53 20.03
N ASP A 98 8.22 -14.43 20.92
CA ASP A 98 9.58 -14.97 20.87
C ASP A 98 9.72 -15.92 19.68
N ILE A 99 10.41 -15.45 18.65
CA ILE A 99 10.73 -16.19 17.43
C ILE A 99 12.22 -16.58 17.34
N SER A 100 12.99 -16.33 18.39
CA SER A 100 14.43 -16.62 18.50
C SER A 100 14.76 -18.10 18.27
N ASN A 101 13.81 -18.99 18.58
CA ASN A 101 13.94 -20.44 18.42
C ASN A 101 13.51 -20.96 17.02
N CYS A 102 12.95 -20.10 16.16
CA CYS A 102 12.47 -20.49 14.84
C CYS A 102 13.62 -20.49 13.82
N LYS A 103 13.83 -21.60 13.11
CA LYS A 103 14.93 -21.73 12.13
C LYS A 103 14.56 -21.23 10.75
N ASN A 104 13.27 -21.23 10.45
CA ASN A 104 12.74 -20.94 9.12
C ASN A 104 11.65 -19.87 9.19
N LYS A 105 11.51 -19.10 8.11
CA LYS A 105 10.47 -18.07 7.95
C LYS A 105 9.08 -18.62 8.25
N ASN A 106 8.74 -19.81 7.74
CA ASN A 106 7.43 -20.41 7.97
C ASN A 106 7.17 -20.72 9.46
N GLU A 107 8.18 -21.14 10.23
CA GLU A 107 7.99 -21.36 11.68
C GLU A 107 7.71 -20.06 12.44
N LYS A 108 8.39 -18.97 12.06
CA LYS A 108 8.14 -17.62 12.60
C LYS A 108 6.69 -17.20 12.34
N ILE A 109 6.22 -17.38 11.10
CA ILE A 109 4.86 -17.08 10.67
C ILE A 109 3.83 -17.86 11.49
N GLU A 110 4.04 -19.17 11.66
CA GLU A 110 3.09 -20.02 12.40
C GLU A 110 3.02 -19.64 13.87
N LYS A 111 4.15 -19.25 14.49
CA LYS A 111 4.17 -18.74 15.87
C LYS A 111 3.40 -17.44 16.05
N ILE A 112 3.55 -16.51 15.12
CA ILE A 112 2.82 -15.23 15.12
C ILE A 112 1.31 -15.47 14.98
N LEU A 113 0.91 -16.34 14.04
CA LEU A 113 -0.50 -16.69 13.82
C LEU A 113 -1.13 -17.42 15.01
N GLU A 114 -0.37 -18.31 15.66
CA GLU A 114 -0.80 -18.99 16.88
C GLU A 114 -1.02 -17.98 18.01
N TYR A 115 -0.08 -17.05 18.21
CA TYR A 115 -0.19 -16.00 19.22
C TYR A 115 -1.40 -15.09 18.99
N GLN A 116 -1.64 -14.69 17.74
CA GLN A 116 -2.81 -13.91 17.33
C GLN A 116 -4.13 -14.61 17.67
N LYS A 117 -4.27 -15.91 17.35
CA LYS A 117 -5.47 -16.69 17.70
C LYS A 117 -5.70 -16.78 19.21
N VAL A 118 -4.63 -16.99 19.97
CA VAL A 118 -4.69 -17.04 21.44
C VAL A 118 -5.09 -15.69 22.04
N LYS A 119 -4.72 -14.57 21.40
CA LYS A 119 -5.12 -13.21 21.79
C LYS A 119 -6.59 -12.91 21.46
N GLU A 120 -7.13 -13.47 20.38
CA GLU A 120 -8.54 -13.31 20.00
C GLU A 120 -9.50 -14.18 20.84
N GLU A 121 -9.05 -15.33 21.35
CA GLU A 121 -9.85 -16.22 22.20
C GLU A 121 -9.90 -15.82 23.69
N LYS A 122 -9.16 -14.79 24.10
CA LYS A 122 -8.95 -14.41 25.51
C LYS A 122 -9.61 -13.08 25.87
#